data_AF-S2WW12-F1
#
_entry.id   AF-S2WW12-F1
#
_cell.length_a   1.000
_cell.length_b   1.000
_cell.length_c   1.000
_cell.angle_alpha   90.00
_cell.angle_beta   90.00
_cell.angle_gamma   90.00
#
_symmetry.space_group_name_H-M   'P 1'
#
loop_
_entity.id
_entity.type
_entity.pdbx_description
1 polymer ?
#
loop_
_entity_poly.entity_id
_entity_poly.type
_entity_poly.pdbx_seq_one_letter_code
_entity_poly.pdbx_strand_id
1 'polypeptide(L)' 'MKYKIDSSHKTHLPICLSCGWRGDIEPTKMNALLAVQRHGKTCHPGENDSIRAALYKASRIIATPLDTPTNS' A
#
# COMPACT_ATOMS: atom_id res chain seq x y z
N MET A 1 12.12 -1.88 -6.60
CA MET A 1 11.36 -3.00 -6.05
C MET A 1 9.96 -3.00 -6.66
N LYS A 2 9.63 -4.11 -7.32
CA LYS A 2 8.29 -4.42 -7.80
C LYS A 2 7.50 -5.14 -6.71
N TYR A 3 6.22 -4.81 -6.56
CA TYR A 3 5.34 -5.42 -5.56
C TYR A 3 3.95 -5.69 -6.14
N LYS A 4 3.20 -6.57 -5.47
CA LYS A 4 1.78 -6.81 -5.68
C LYS A 4 1.08 -6.81 -4.32
N ILE A 5 -0.13 -6.28 -4.25
CA ILE A 5 -1.03 -6.51 -3.12
C ILE A 5 -2.16 -7.43 -3.62
N ASP A 6 -2.15 -8.68 -3.19
CA ASP A 6 -3.23 -9.61 -3.52
C ASP A 6 -4.41 -9.32 -2.60
N SER A 7 -5.48 -8.77 -3.16
CA SER A 7 -6.59 -8.21 -2.39
C SER A 7 -7.84 -9.05 -2.59
N SER A 8 -8.50 -9.41 -1.49
CA SER A 8 -9.85 -9.97 -1.45
C SER A 8 -10.84 -8.94 -0.90
N HIS A 9 -12.13 -9.29 -0.79
CA HIS A 9 -13.14 -8.42 -0.16
C HIS A 9 -12.83 -8.02 1.29
N LYS A 10 -11.96 -8.75 2.01
CA LYS A 10 -11.71 -8.54 3.45
C LYS A 10 -10.23 -8.47 3.83
N THR A 11 -9.33 -8.89 2.95
CA THR A 11 -7.92 -9.13 3.31
C THR A 11 -6.98 -8.70 2.18
N HIS A 12 -5.78 -8.28 2.57
CA HIS A 12 -4.77 -7.77 1.65
C HIS A 12 -3.42 -8.42 1.96
N LEU A 13 -2.89 -9.23 1.04
CA LEU A 13 -1.60 -9.88 1.19
C LEU A 13 -0.51 -9.11 0.43
N PRO A 14 0.50 -8.54 1.12
CA PRO A 14 1.63 -7.89 0.49
C PRO A 14 2.64 -8.92 -0.07
N ILE A 15 3.02 -8.75 -1.33
CA ILE A 15 3.95 -9.63 -2.04
C ILE A 15 5.06 -8.80 -2.68
N CYS A 16 6.32 -9.14 -2.38
CA CYS A 16 7.48 -8.64 -3.13
C CYS A 16 7.69 -9.50 -4.37
N LEU A 17 7.57 -8.89 -5.56
CA LEU A 17 7.85 -9.58 -6.82
C LEU A 17 9.35 -9.63 -7.15
N SER A 18 10.18 -8.95 -6.36
CA SER A 18 11.63 -8.86 -6.60
C SER A 18 12.39 -10.00 -5.92
N CYS A 19 11.90 -10.49 -4.78
CA CYS A 19 12.54 -11.58 -4.01
C CYS A 19 11.57 -12.70 -3.57
N GLY A 20 10.29 -12.61 -3.93
CA GLY A 20 9.29 -13.62 -3.57
C GLY A 20 8.77 -13.54 -2.13
N TRP A 21 9.22 -12.56 -1.33
CA TRP A 21 8.73 -12.35 0.03
C TRP A 21 7.22 -12.13 0.07
N ARG A 22 6.57 -12.72 1.09
CA ARG A 22 5.16 -12.55 1.43
C ARG A 22 5.09 -12.09 2.87
N GLY A 23 4.43 -10.96 3.10
CA GLY A 23 4.16 -10.48 4.46
C GLY A 23 2.89 -11.10 5.03
N ASP A 24 2.51 -10.62 6.21
CA ASP A 24 1.28 -11.03 6.86
C ASP A 24 0.04 -10.50 6.13
N ILE A 25 -1.09 -11.17 6.35
CA ILE A 25 -2.38 -10.72 5.82
C ILE A 25 -2.84 -9.48 6.60
N GLU A 26 -3.11 -8.41 5.88
CA GLU A 26 -3.51 -7.14 6.45
C GLU A 26 -5.00 -6.83 6.22
N PRO A 27 -5.68 -6.16 7.16
CA PRO A 27 -7.09 -5.83 7.04
C PRO A 27 -7.34 -4.70 6.03
N THR A 28 -6.34 -3.84 5.78
CA THR A 28 -6.46 -2.72 4.85
C THR A 28 -5.34 -2.73 3.81
N LYS A 29 -5.64 -2.22 2.61
CA LYS A 29 -4.64 -2.04 1.55
C LYS A 29 -3.51 -1.11 1.98
N MET A 30 -3.79 -0.12 2.82
CA MET A 30 -2.79 0.80 3.35
C MET A 30 -1.76 0.06 4.22
N ASN A 31 -2.22 -0.79 5.14
CA ASN A 31 -1.32 -1.59 5.97
C ASN A 31 -0.45 -2.53 5.13
N ALA A 32 -1.03 -3.17 4.12
CA ALA A 32 -0.28 -4.02 3.19
C ALA A 32 0.81 -3.22 2.44
N LEU A 33 0.50 -2.00 1.98
CA LEU A 33 1.49 -1.11 1.35
C LEU A 33 2.60 -0.68 2.33
N LEU A 34 2.27 -0.41 3.59
CA LEU A 34 3.25 -0.10 4.63
C LEU A 34 4.14 -1.31 4.95
N ALA A 35 3.60 -2.53 4.95
CA ALA A 35 4.38 -3.76 5.10
C ALA A 35 5.37 -3.94 3.95
N VAL A 36 4.93 -3.76 2.70
CA VAL A 36 5.80 -3.74 1.52
C VAL A 36 6.88 -2.68 1.64
N GLN A 37 6.55 -1.47 2.11
CA GLN A 37 7.53 -0.39 2.27
C GLN A 37 8.59 -0.72 3.32
N ARG A 38 8.19 -1.31 4.46
CA ARG A 38 9.13 -1.74 5.51
C ARG A 38 10.08 -2.80 4.97
N HIS A 39 9.54 -3.83 4.32
CA HIS A 39 10.36 -4.86 3.68
C HIS A 39 11.31 -4.27 2.62
N GLY A 40 10.81 -3.39 1.74
CA GLY A 40 11.62 -2.75 0.72
C GLY A 40 12.75 -1.89 1.29
N LYS A 41 12.56 -1.20 2.42
CA LYS A 41 13.64 -0.47 3.10
C LYS A 41 14.74 -1.39 3.62
N THR A 42 14.38 -2.56 4.13
CA THR A 42 15.33 -3.49 4.76
C THR A 42 16.03 -4.39 3.73
N CYS A 43 15.28 -4.93 2.76
CA CYS A 43 15.77 -5.96 1.84
C CYS A 43 16.13 -5.42 0.45
N HIS A 44 15.65 -4.23 0.08
CA HIS A 44 15.85 -3.61 -1.23
C HIS A 44 16.20 -2.11 -1.12
N PRO A 45 17.31 -1.77 -0.44
CA PRO A 45 17.72 -0.37 -0.26
C PRO A 45 17.93 0.31 -1.63
N GLY A 46 17.42 1.53 -1.79
CA GLY A 46 17.49 2.30 -3.04
C GLY A 46 16.38 2.03 -4.05
N GLU A 47 15.48 1.08 -3.79
CA GLU A 47 14.54 0.58 -4.78
C GLU A 47 13.05 0.87 -4.45
N ASN A 48 12.77 1.91 -3.66
CA ASN A 48 11.48 2.12 -2.99
C ASN A 48 10.51 3.13 -3.65
N ASP A 49 10.87 3.72 -4.80
CA ASP A 49 10.12 4.85 -5.36
C ASP A 49 8.70 4.49 -5.82
N SER A 50 8.52 3.29 -6.38
CA SER A 50 7.21 2.75 -6.78
C SER A 50 6.24 2.60 -5.60
N ILE A 51 6.75 2.19 -4.43
CA ILE A 51 5.96 2.01 -3.20
C ILE A 51 5.59 3.38 -2.60
N ARG A 52 6.54 4.32 -2.60
CA ARG A 52 6.32 5.70 -2.13
C ARG A 52 5.20 6.39 -2.94
N ALA A 53 5.21 6.27 -4.26
CA ALA A 53 4.17 6.85 -5.11
C ALA A 53 2.77 6.24 -4.82
N ALA A 54 2.71 4.94 -4.53
CA ALA A 54 1.45 4.27 -4.22
C ALA A 54 0.88 4.65 -2.85
N LEU A 55 1.75 4.78 -1.83
CA LEU A 55 1.35 5.30 -0.52
C LEU A 55 0.80 6.73 -0.62
N TYR A 56 1.44 7.59 -1.42
CA TYR A 56 0.96 8.95 -1.65
C TYR A 56 -0.41 8.99 -2.33
N LYS A 57 -0.67 8.11 -3.31
CA LYS A 57 -2.01 7.99 -3.91
C LYS A 57 -3.04 7.49 -2.91
N ALA A 58 -2.69 6.51 -2.09
CA ALA A 58 -3.58 5.95 -1.08
C ALA A 58 -3.94 6.97 0.01
N SER A 59 -3.00 7.84 0.42
CA SER A 59 -3.27 8.88 1.41
C SER A 59 -4.17 10.00 0.88
N ARG A 60 -4.10 10.33 -0.41
CA ARG A 60 -4.97 11.34 -1.04
C ARG A 60 -6.43 10.92 -1.13
N ILE A 61 -6.72 9.62 -1.28
CA ILE A 61 -8.10 9.11 -1.28
C ILE A 61 -8.76 9.32 0.10
N ILE A 62 -7.98 9.18 1.18
CA ILE A 62 -8.46 9.36 2.55
C ILE A 62 -8.65 10.86 2.88
N ALA A 63 -7.85 11.74 2.26
CA ALA A 63 -7.89 13.18 2.49
C ALA A 63 -8.91 13.94 1.63
N THR A 64 -9.68 13.26 0.77
CA THR A 64 -10.82 13.89 0.09
C THR A 64 -11.86 14.24 1.16
N PRO A 65 -12.21 15.52 1.36
CA PRO A 65 -13.32 15.88 2.24
C PRO A 65 -14.56 15.14 1.72
N LEU A 66 -15.28 14.46 2.61
CA LEU A 66 -16.67 14.10 2.34
C LEU A 66 -17.37 15.37 1.86
N ASP A 67 -17.87 15.37 0.63
CA ASP A 67 -18.68 16.45 0.08
C ASP A 67 -19.73 16.85 1.12
N THR A 68 -19.53 18.02 1.72
CA THR A 68 -20.55 18.73 2.49
C THR A 68 -21.82 18.79 1.64
N PRO A 69 -22.97 18.30 2.12
CA PRO A 69 -24.21 18.43 1.36
C PRO A 69 -24.49 19.92 1.16
N THR A 70 -24.53 20.36 -0.10
CA THR A 70 -25.03 21.66 -0.52
C THR A 70 -26.45 21.81 0.01
N ASN A 71 -26.62 22.70 0.99
CA ASN A 71 -27.92 23.19 1.41
C ASN A 71 -28.15 24.50 0.66
N SER A 72 -29.05 24.50 -0.33
CA SER A 72 -29.60 25.70 -0.99
C SER A 72 -30.97 25.36 -1.56
#